data_AF-A0A0G0GMR9-F1
#
_entry.id   AF-A0A0G0GMR9-F1
#
_cell.length_a   1.000
_cell.length_b   1.000
_cell.length_c   1.000
_cell.angle_alpha   90.00
_cell.angle_beta   90.00
_cell.angle_gamma   90.00
#
_symmetry.space_group_name_H-M   'P 1'
#
loop_
_entity.id
_entity.type
_entity.pdbx_description
1 polymer ?
#
loop_
_entity_poly.entity_id
_entity_poly.type
_entity_poly.pdbx_seq_one_letter_code
_entity_poly.pdbx_strand_id
1 'polypeptide(L)'
;MYRYTKTNNLVVVAYCYMPNHFHLVLKMKDDLESVSKCMRAFMTSYVMLFNRKYQRVGHLWQGPFQARRIVDKKDLSSVLVYIKRNPAEAGLTSSETDLKYRWLFIKKAFDCTEGLT
;
A
#
# COMPACT_ATOMS: atom_id res chain seq x y z
N MET A 1 2.53 -0.46 -9.70
CA MET A 1 2.47 0.66 -8.74
C MET A 1 3.66 1.62 -8.85
N TYR A 2 4.91 1.18 -8.62
CA TYR A 2 6.09 2.08 -8.56
C TYR A 2 6.26 3.04 -9.75
N ARG A 3 5.95 2.59 -10.98
CA ARG A 3 5.91 3.45 -12.16
C ARG A 3 4.99 4.67 -11.94
N TYR A 4 3.77 4.44 -11.47
CA TYR A 4 2.75 5.48 -11.30
C TYR A 4 3.04 6.40 -10.12
N THR A 5 3.63 5.89 -9.03
CA THR A 5 4.02 6.74 -7.91
C THR A 5 5.13 7.71 -8.34
N LYS A 6 6.11 7.24 -9.12
CA LYS A 6 7.18 8.08 -9.66
C LYS A 6 6.65 9.17 -10.60
N THR A 7 5.77 8.82 -11.54
CA THR A 7 5.20 9.80 -12.50
C THR A 7 4.30 10.85 -11.84
N ASN A 8 3.74 10.56 -10.66
CA ASN A 8 2.89 11.48 -9.91
C ASN A 8 3.62 12.14 -8.72
N ASN A 9 4.96 12.10 -8.70
CA ASN A 9 5.80 12.71 -7.64
C ASN A 9 5.45 12.24 -6.20
N LEU A 10 4.98 11.00 -6.05
CA LEU A 10 4.64 10.39 -4.77
C LEU A 10 5.81 9.56 -4.24
N VAL A 11 6.05 9.66 -2.94
CA VAL A 11 7.03 8.83 -2.25
C VAL A 11 6.31 7.71 -1.52
N VAL A 12 6.67 6.46 -1.82
CA VAL A 12 6.18 5.29 -1.09
C VAL A 12 6.88 5.22 0.26
N VAL A 13 6.11 5.31 1.34
CA VAL A 13 6.57 5.16 2.72
C VAL A 13 6.44 3.71 3.16
N ALA A 14 5.29 3.10 2.91
CA ALA A 14 5.03 1.70 3.21
C ALA A 14 3.99 1.11 2.24
N TYR A 15 4.01 -0.21 2.08
CA TYR A 15 2.93 -0.96 1.44
C TYR A 15 2.79 -2.36 2.04
N CYS A 16 1.59 -2.92 1.93
CA CYS A 16 1.33 -4.34 2.16
C CYS A 16 0.36 -4.84 1.09
N TYR A 17 0.78 -5.83 0.29
CA TYR A 17 -0.12 -6.50 -0.66
C TYR A 17 -0.57 -7.84 -0.10
N MET A 18 -1.87 -8.05 -0.04
CA MET A 18 -2.50 -9.30 0.37
C MET A 18 -3.28 -9.89 -0.83
N PRO A 19 -3.68 -11.17 -0.77
CA PRO A 19 -4.40 -11.81 -1.87
C PRO A 19 -5.72 -11.12 -2.26
N ASN A 20 -6.40 -10.49 -1.30
CA ASN A 20 -7.72 -9.87 -1.50
C ASN A 20 -7.71 -8.33 -1.55
N HIS A 21 -6.70 -7.66 -0.99
CA HIS A 21 -6.60 -6.19 -0.99
C HIS A 21 -5.18 -5.70 -0.71
N PHE A 22 -5.00 -4.38 -0.67
CA PHE A 22 -3.70 -3.78 -0.36
C PHE A 22 -3.81 -2.49 0.47
N HIS A 23 -2.75 -2.20 1.22
CA HIS A 23 -2.56 -0.93 1.92
C HIS A 23 -1.35 -0.18 1.39
N LEU A 24 -1.46 1.15 1.28
CA LEU A 24 -0.40 2.04 0.82
C LEU A 24 -0.29 3.26 1.73
N VAL A 25 0.94 3.60 2.12
CA VAL A 25 1.26 4.89 2.73
C VAL A 25 2.11 5.68 1.75
N LEU A 26 1.55 6.79 1.29
CA LEU A 26 2.18 7.66 0.30
C LEU A 26 2.41 9.04 0.92
N LYS A 27 3.64 9.54 0.81
CA LYS A 27 3.95 10.93 1.09
C LYS A 27 3.78 11.74 -0.19
N MET A 28 2.83 12.67 -0.15
CA MET A 28 2.63 13.70 -1.17
C MET A 28 3.71 14.77 -1.03
N LYS A 29 4.14 15.37 -2.15
CA LYS A 29 5.01 16.54 -2.12
C LYS A 29 4.21 17.82 -2.29
N ASP A 30 3.37 17.90 -3.31
CA ASP A 30 2.81 19.18 -3.75
C ASP A 30 1.28 19.17 -3.96
N ASP A 31 0.71 18.12 -4.58
CA ASP A 31 -0.69 18.10 -5.05
C ASP A 31 -1.51 16.93 -4.48
N LEU A 32 -2.68 17.23 -3.90
CA LEU A 32 -3.63 16.25 -3.38
C LEU A 32 -4.21 15.34 -4.47
N GLU A 33 -4.35 15.83 -5.70
CA GLU A 33 -4.86 15.03 -6.82
C GLU A 33 -3.85 13.96 -7.28
N SER A 34 -2.57 14.09 -6.91
CA SER A 34 -1.52 13.16 -7.32
C SER A 34 -1.84 11.72 -6.89
N VAL A 35 -2.45 11.54 -5.72
CA VAL A 35 -2.89 10.22 -5.23
C VAL A 35 -3.98 9.66 -6.12
N SER A 36 -5.04 10.44 -6.40
CA SER A 36 -6.15 10.01 -7.25
C SER A 36 -5.70 9.70 -8.68
N LYS A 37 -4.82 10.53 -9.27
CA LYS A 37 -4.23 10.31 -10.60
C LYS A 37 -3.41 9.01 -10.61
N CYS A 38 -2.56 8.80 -9.61
CA CYS A 38 -1.77 7.58 -9.45
C CYS A 38 -2.64 6.33 -9.31
N MET A 39 -3.62 6.37 -8.41
CA MET A 39 -4.50 5.23 -8.11
C MET A 39 -5.37 4.86 -9.31
N ARG A 40 -5.95 5.85 -9.99
CA ARG A 40 -6.72 5.63 -11.22
C ARG A 40 -5.87 4.94 -12.29
N ALA A 41 -4.68 5.47 -12.58
CA ALA A 41 -3.80 4.89 -13.59
C ALA A 41 -3.37 3.46 -13.22
N PHE A 42 -3.00 3.22 -11.96
CA PHE A 42 -2.58 1.91 -11.47
C PHE A 42 -3.71 0.88 -11.53
N MET A 43 -4.87 1.20 -10.95
CA MET A 43 -6.00 0.28 -10.84
C MET A 43 -6.55 -0.09 -12.21
N THR A 44 -6.72 0.88 -13.11
CA THR A 44 -7.18 0.63 -14.49
C THR A 44 -6.20 -0.26 -15.25
N SER A 45 -4.91 0.07 -15.20
CA SER A 45 -3.89 -0.68 -15.93
C SER A 45 -3.78 -2.12 -15.41
N TYR A 46 -3.95 -2.34 -14.10
CA TYR A 46 -3.95 -3.68 -13.52
C TYR A 46 -5.18 -4.50 -13.94
N VAL A 47 -6.39 -3.91 -13.95
CA VAL A 47 -7.59 -4.58 -14.46
C VAL A 47 -7.41 -5.01 -15.91
N MET A 48 -6.93 -4.10 -16.77
CA MET A 48 -6.69 -4.40 -18.18
C MET A 48 -5.69 -5.55 -18.36
N LEU A 49 -4.58 -5.52 -17.61
CA LEU A 49 -3.57 -6.57 -17.63
C LEU A 49 -4.13 -7.92 -17.17
N PHE A 50 -4.86 -7.93 -16.05
CA PHE A 50 -5.42 -9.13 -15.47
C PHE A 50 -6.48 -9.75 -16.39
N ASN A 51 -7.43 -8.95 -16.87
CA ASN A 51 -8.48 -9.40 -17.78
C ASN A 51 -7.91 -9.97 -19.08
N ARG A 52 -6.90 -9.31 -19.66
CA ARG A 52 -6.19 -9.84 -20.84
C ARG A 52 -5.47 -11.15 -20.54
N LYS A 53 -4.76 -11.25 -19.42
CA LYS A 53 -3.97 -12.43 -19.05
C LYS A 53 -4.84 -13.66 -18.80
N TYR A 54 -5.99 -13.47 -18.15
CA TYR A 54 -6.89 -14.56 -17.73
C TYR A 54 -8.13 -14.70 -18.63
N GLN A 55 -8.17 -13.99 -19.77
CA GLN A 55 -9.30 -13.99 -20.71
C GLN A 55 -10.65 -13.71 -20.03
N ARG A 56 -10.65 -12.78 -19.07
CA ARG A 56 -11.85 -12.35 -18.32
C ARG A 56 -12.36 -11.02 -18.85
N VAL A 57 -13.64 -10.75 -18.58
CA VAL A 57 -14.28 -9.46 -18.82
C VAL A 57 -14.91 -8.94 -17.52
N GLY A 58 -15.04 -7.61 -17.41
CA GLY A 58 -15.69 -6.96 -16.27
C GLY A 58 -14.76 -6.44 -15.19
N HIS A 59 -15.33 -6.14 -14.03
CA HIS A 59 -14.65 -5.53 -12.89
C HIS A 59 -13.74 -6.52 -12.16
N LEU A 60 -12.61 -6.02 -11.68
CA LEU A 60 -11.68 -6.78 -10.83
C LEU A 60 -11.68 -6.28 -9.38
N TRP A 61 -11.73 -4.96 -9.19
CA TRP A 61 -11.76 -4.34 -7.87
C TRP A 61 -13.19 -4.33 -7.34
N GLN A 62 -13.35 -4.58 -6.04
CA GLN A 62 -14.65 -4.54 -5.35
C GLN A 62 -15.26 -3.13 -5.31
N GLY A 63 -14.41 -2.08 -5.39
CA GLY A 63 -14.86 -0.70 -5.33
C GLY A 63 -13.71 0.30 -5.53
N PRO A 64 -14.00 1.61 -5.36
CA PRO A 64 -12.97 2.63 -5.37
C PRO A 64 -11.99 2.47 -4.20
N PHE A 65 -10.78 3.02 -4.34
CA PHE A 65 -9.84 3.08 -3.23
C PHE A 65 -10.38 3.99 -2.12
N GLN A 66 -10.05 3.64 -0.87
CA GLN A 66 -10.32 4.47 0.29
C GLN A 66 -9.05 5.21 0.70
N ALA A 67 -9.18 6.46 1.13
CA ALA A 67 -8.05 7.28 1.54
C ALA A 67 -8.37 8.06 2.81
N ARG A 68 -7.40 8.11 3.70
CA ARG A 68 -7.41 8.93 4.92
C ARG A 68 -6.11 9.71 5.00
N ARG A 69 -6.20 11.00 5.32
CA ARG A 69 -5.02 11.83 5.55
C ARG A 69 -4.36 11.43 6.88
N ILE A 70 -3.05 11.29 6.86
CA ILE A 70 -2.22 11.13 8.06
C ILE A 70 -1.76 12.51 8.50
N VAL A 71 -2.08 12.90 9.74
CA VAL A 71 -1.92 14.29 10.21
C VAL A 71 -0.63 14.53 10.97
N ASP A 72 -0.14 13.54 11.71
CA ASP A 72 1.03 13.68 12.57
C ASP A 72 1.87 12.38 12.65
N LYS A 73 2.97 12.44 13.40
CA LYS A 73 3.89 11.30 13.58
C LYS A 73 3.25 10.15 14.37
N LYS A 74 2.36 10.43 15.32
CA LYS A 74 1.70 9.40 16.14
C LYS A 74 0.71 8.62 15.30
N ASP A 75 -0.10 9.32 14.49
CA ASP A 75 -1.00 8.73 13.50
C ASP A 75 -0.23 7.90 12.47
N LEU A 76 0.89 8.42 11.96
CA LEU A 76 1.76 7.65 11.06
C LEU A 76 2.26 6.36 11.72
N SER A 77 2.73 6.43 12.97
CA SER A 77 3.19 5.26 13.72
C SER A 77 2.08 4.21 13.87
N SER A 78 0.89 4.62 14.26
CA SER A 78 -0.28 3.73 14.37
C SER A 78 -0.62 3.05 13.04
N VAL A 79 -0.59 3.79 11.92
CA VAL A 79 -0.84 3.22 10.59
C VAL A 79 0.25 2.21 10.20
N LEU A 80 1.51 2.49 10.50
CA LEU A 80 2.61 1.57 10.19
C LEU A 80 2.52 0.29 11.01
N VAL A 81 2.15 0.37 12.30
CA VAL A 81 1.88 -0.81 13.14
C VAL A 81 0.73 -1.63 12.56
N TYR A 82 -0.37 -0.98 12.20
CA TYR A 82 -1.51 -1.65 11.55
C TYR A 82 -1.09 -2.40 10.28
N ILE A 83 -0.33 -1.74 9.38
CA ILE A 83 0.13 -2.37 8.13
C ILE A 83 1.05 -3.57 8.39
N LYS A 84 1.92 -3.50 9.40
CA LYS A 84 2.79 -4.63 9.81
C LYS A 84 1.99 -5.83 10.30
N ARG A 85 0.91 -5.60 11.06
CA ARG A 85 0.09 -6.65 11.65
C ARG A 85 -0.83 -7.36 10.66
N ASN A 86 -1.26 -6.67 9.61
CA ASN A 86 -2.25 -7.19 8.65
C ASN A 86 -1.92 -8.59 8.09
N PRO A 87 -0.70 -8.89 7.63
CA PRO A 87 -0.38 -10.24 7.16
C PRO A 87 -0.61 -11.32 8.22
N ALA A 88 -0.25 -11.06 9.49
CA ALA A 88 -0.44 -12.01 10.58
C ALA A 88 -1.92 -12.16 10.94
N GLU A 89 -2.65 -11.05 11.03
CA GLU A 89 -4.10 -11.05 11.26
C GLU A 89 -4.87 -11.80 10.15
N ALA A 90 -4.35 -11.75 8.92
CA ALA A 90 -4.86 -12.50 7.76
C ALA A 90 -4.36 -13.96 7.68
N GLY A 91 -3.56 -14.43 8.65
CA GLY A 91 -3.00 -15.79 8.68
C GLY A 91 -1.92 -16.05 7.63
N LEU A 92 -1.32 -15.02 7.05
CA LEU A 92 -0.28 -15.10 6.00
C LEU A 92 1.14 -15.22 6.58
N THR A 93 1.32 -14.90 7.86
CA THR A 93 2.58 -15.08 8.60
C THR A 93 2.33 -15.71 9.96
N SER A 94 3.37 -16.33 10.54
CA SER A 94 3.28 -16.99 11.85
C SER A 94 3.32 -16.02 13.04
N SER A 95 3.73 -14.78 12.83
CA SER A 95 3.84 -13.74 13.87
C SER A 95 3.57 -12.35 13.29
N GLU A 96 3.00 -11.45 14.11
CA GLU A 96 2.85 -10.02 13.82
C GLU A 96 4.18 -9.29 13.60
N THR A 97 5.26 -9.84 14.15
CA THR A 97 6.63 -9.31 14.00
C THR A 97 7.36 -9.91 12.81
N ASP A 98 6.72 -10.79 12.04
CA ASP A 98 7.35 -11.42 10.89
C ASP A 98 7.42 -10.46 9.70
N LEU A 99 8.46 -9.64 9.69
CA LEU A 99 8.79 -8.74 8.59
C LEU A 99 9.24 -9.48 7.32
N LYS A 100 9.31 -10.83 7.31
CA LYS A 100 9.69 -11.61 6.13
C LYS A 100 8.57 -11.75 5.12
N TYR A 101 7.37 -11.23 5.40
CA TYR A 101 6.30 -11.22 4.42
C TYR A 101 6.76 -10.46 3.17
N ARG A 102 6.98 -11.20 2.07
CA ARG A 102 7.61 -10.68 0.83
C ARG A 102 6.92 -9.45 0.25
N TRP A 103 5.63 -9.29 0.52
CA TRP A 103 4.80 -8.21 0.00
C TRP A 103 4.54 -7.09 1.00
N LEU A 104 5.24 -7.10 2.14
CA LEU A 104 5.33 -5.99 3.08
C LEU A 104 6.61 -5.19 2.80
N PHE A 105 6.50 -3.88 2.82
CA PHE A 105 7.64 -2.98 2.72
C PHE A 105 7.40 -1.75 3.58
N ILE A 106 8.44 -1.36 4.32
CA ILE A 106 8.44 -0.13 5.12
C ILE A 106 9.79 0.54 4.90
N LYS A 107 9.76 1.81 4.52
CA LYS A 107 10.97 2.59 4.28
C LYS A 107 11.70 2.80 5.61
N LYS A 108 12.97 2.40 5.68
CA LYS A 108 13.81 2.38 6.90
C LYS A 108 13.71 3.65 7.76
N ALA A 109 13.71 4.83 7.15
CA ALA A 109 13.58 6.11 7.86
C ALA A 109 12.27 6.29 8.67
N PHE A 110 11.30 5.41 8.47
CA PHE A 110 10.01 5.38 9.14
C PHE A 110 9.79 4.05 9.89
N ASP A 111 10.77 3.15 9.89
CA ASP A 111 10.65 1.88 10.57
C ASP A 111 10.97 2.04 12.06
N CYS A 112 9.94 2.04 12.91
CA CYS A 112 10.07 2.22 14.36
C CYS A 112 10.62 0.99 15.11
N THR A 113 11.14 -0.02 14.41
CA THR A 113 11.68 -1.26 15.01
C THR A 113 13.08 -1.11 15.61
N GLU A 114 13.79 -0.01 15.36
CA GLU A 114 15.12 0.27 15.96
C GLU A 114 15.05 0.83 17.41
N GLY A 115 13.98 0.58 18.17
CA GLY A 115 13.79 1.17 19.51
C GLY A 115 13.13 0.26 20.57
N LEU A 116 13.17 -1.07 20.38
CA LEU A 116 12.76 -2.06 21.38
C LEU A 116 13.92 -3.02 21.64
N THR A 117 15.01 -2.47 22.19
CA THR A 117 16.07 -3.19 22.93
C THR A 117 16.58 -2.28 24.02
#